data_AF-A0A9D1B3M2-F1
#
_entry.id   AF-A0A9D1B3M2-F1
#
_cell.length_a   1.000
_cell.length_b   1.000
_cell.length_c   1.000
_cell.angle_alpha   90.00
_cell.angle_beta   90.00
_cell.angle_gamma   90.00
#
_symmetry.space_group_name_H-M   'P 1'
#
loop_
_entity.id
_entity.type
_entity.pdbx_description
1 polymer ?
#
loop_
_entity_poly.entity_id
_entity_poly.type
_entity_poly.pdbx_seq_one_letter_code
_entity_poly.pdbx_strand_id
1 'polypeptide(L)'
;MRRPFPAPAALACLLLVLATAPDVLRAELAVVDDAGRTVRLARPARRIVSLAPHVTELLFAAGAGPYVVAVSEHSDYPPPARSLPRIGGGAGLDLERILAL
;
A
#
# COMPACT_ATOMS: atom_id res chain seq x y z
N MET A 1 -26.44 51.77 -10.41
CA MET A 1 -25.94 50.65 -11.24
C MET A 1 -25.21 49.64 -10.34
N ARG A 2 -25.86 48.54 -9.94
CA ARG A 2 -25.25 47.45 -9.16
C ARG A 2 -24.90 46.32 -10.13
N ARG A 3 -23.61 46.03 -10.35
CA ARG A 3 -23.19 44.89 -11.16
C ARG A 3 -23.54 43.58 -10.42
N PRO A 4 -24.09 42.55 -11.08
CA PRO A 4 -24.42 41.30 -10.43
C PRO A 4 -23.12 40.56 -10.06
N PHE A 5 -23.03 40.07 -8.82
CA PHE A 5 -21.92 39.25 -8.34
C PHE A 5 -21.93 37.86 -9.03
N PRO A 6 -20.81 37.36 -9.57
CA PRO A 6 -20.72 36.02 -10.17
C PRO A 6 -20.47 34.96 -9.08
N ALA A 7 -21.37 34.82 -8.11
CA ALA A 7 -21.16 33.95 -6.95
C ALA A 7 -21.42 32.44 -7.18
N PRO A 8 -22.45 32.00 -7.92
CA PRO A 8 -22.78 30.56 -7.98
C PRO A 8 -21.95 29.78 -9.00
N ALA A 9 -21.57 30.39 -10.12
CA ALA A 9 -20.81 29.72 -11.18
C ALA A 9 -19.36 29.44 -10.77
N ALA A 10 -18.72 30.37 -10.04
CA ALA A 10 -17.36 30.18 -9.55
C ALA A 10 -17.28 29.07 -8.49
N LEU A 11 -18.28 28.98 -7.61
CA LEU A 11 -18.38 27.95 -6.59
C LEU A 11 -18.65 26.56 -7.20
N ALA A 12 -19.51 26.50 -8.23
CA ALA A 12 -19.78 25.26 -8.96
C ALA A 12 -18.54 24.75 -9.70
N CYS A 13 -17.76 25.63 -10.36
CA CYS A 13 -16.50 25.24 -10.99
C CYS A 13 -15.46 24.75 -9.97
N LEU A 14 -15.35 25.39 -8.81
CA LEU A 14 -14.43 24.97 -7.76
C LEU A 14 -14.80 23.59 -7.19
N LEU A 15 -16.09 23.34 -6.98
CA LEU A 15 -16.60 22.03 -6.53
C LEU A 15 -16.41 20.94 -7.59
N LEU A 16 -16.59 21.26 -8.88
CA LEU A 16 -16.33 20.33 -9.98
C LEU A 16 -14.85 19.95 -10.07
N VAL A 17 -13.95 20.95 -9.96
CA VAL A 17 -12.49 20.74 -9.98
C VAL A 17 -12.06 19.84 -8.82
N LEU A 18 -12.57 20.09 -7.61
CA LEU A 18 -12.32 19.25 -6.43
C LEU A 18 -12.85 17.82 -6.60
N ALA A 19 -14.00 17.63 -7.26
CA ALA A 19 -14.56 16.31 -7.53
C ALA A 19 -13.76 15.51 -8.57
N THR A 20 -13.06 16.19 -9.48
CA THR A 20 -12.23 15.56 -10.54
C THR A 20 -10.75 15.37 -10.19
N ALA A 21 -10.31 15.82 -9.01
CA ALA A 21 -8.89 15.80 -8.64
C ALA A 21 -8.35 14.55 -7.90
N PRO A 22 -9.02 13.39 -7.76
CA PRO A 22 -8.45 12.33 -6.93
C PRO A 22 -7.21 11.65 -7.55
N ASP A 23 -6.97 11.80 -8.87
CA ASP A 23 -5.91 11.05 -9.58
C ASP A 23 -4.56 11.79 -9.71
N VAL A 24 -4.51 13.11 -9.48
CA VAL A 24 -3.32 13.93 -9.79
C VAL A 24 -2.25 13.88 -8.68
N LEU A 25 -2.58 13.39 -7.48
CA LEU A 25 -1.65 13.32 -6.35
C LEU A 25 -0.99 11.94 -6.16
N ARG A 26 -0.63 11.24 -7.24
CA ARG A 26 0.18 10.01 -7.14
C ARG A 26 1.65 10.37 -6.91
N ALA A 27 1.99 10.73 -5.67
CA ALA A 27 3.37 10.92 -5.26
C ALA A 27 4.11 9.58 -5.37
N GLU A 28 5.16 9.55 -6.18
CA GLU A 28 6.12 8.46 -6.23
C GLU A 28 6.75 8.30 -4.83
N LEU A 29 6.59 7.13 -4.21
CA LEU A 29 7.15 6.83 -2.89
C LEU A 29 8.57 6.33 -3.07
N ALA A 30 9.55 7.04 -2.52
CA ALA A 30 10.94 6.60 -2.50
C ALA A 30 11.44 6.51 -1.05
N VAL A 31 12.00 5.36 -0.68
CA VAL A 31 12.57 5.09 0.63
C VAL A 31 13.93 4.44 0.46
N VAL A 32 14.90 4.79 1.31
CA VAL A 32 16.19 4.10 1.38
C VAL A 32 16.09 3.00 2.42
N ASP A 33 16.40 1.76 2.05
CA ASP A 33 16.40 0.62 2.96
C ASP A 33 17.69 0.55 3.81
N ASP A 34 17.75 -0.42 4.72
CA ASP A 34 18.88 -0.68 5.61
C ASP A 34 20.16 -1.11 4.85
N ALA A 35 20.01 -1.66 3.65
CA ALA A 35 21.10 -1.98 2.74
C ALA A 35 21.56 -0.78 1.88
N GLY A 36 20.99 0.42 2.08
CA GLY A 36 21.31 1.62 1.32
C GLY A 36 20.72 1.67 -0.08
N ARG A 37 19.81 0.76 -0.43
CA ARG A 37 19.14 0.73 -1.74
C ARG A 37 17.94 1.66 -1.72
N THR A 38 17.72 2.38 -2.83
CA THR A 38 16.51 3.18 -3.00
C THR A 38 15.38 2.31 -3.55
N VAL A 39 14.35 2.08 -2.74
CA VAL A 39 13.11 1.40 -3.13
C VAL A 39 12.12 2.46 -3.60
N ARG A 40 11.70 2.36 -4.87
CA ARG A 40 10.72 3.27 -5.49
C ARG A 40 9.43 2.53 -5.80
N LEU A 41 8.30 3.12 -5.41
CA LEU A 41 6.97 2.66 -5.74
C LEU A 41 6.21 3.77 -6.46
N ALA A 42 5.74 3.50 -7.68
CA ALA A 42 4.90 4.43 -8.44
C ALA A 42 3.53 4.69 -7.78
N ARG A 43 3.12 3.82 -6.86
CA ARG A 43 1.87 3.91 -6.07
C ARG A 43 2.02 3.10 -4.78
N PRO A 44 1.22 3.36 -3.74
CA PRO A 44 1.22 2.54 -2.53
C PRO A 44 1.11 1.05 -2.83
N ALA A 45 1.87 0.23 -2.10
CA ALA A 45 1.85 -1.23 -2.27
C ALA A 45 0.46 -1.79 -1.99
N ARG A 46 -0.05 -2.65 -2.88
CA ARG A 46 -1.36 -3.33 -2.76
C ARG A 46 -1.25 -4.84 -2.60
N ARG A 47 -0.04 -5.38 -2.75
CA ARG A 47 0.27 -6.80 -2.64
C ARG A 47 1.62 -6.91 -1.94
N ILE A 48 1.64 -7.56 -0.78
CA ILE A 48 2.80 -7.63 0.10
C ILE A 48 3.06 -9.09 0.47
N VAL A 49 4.29 -9.54 0.27
CA VAL A 49 4.78 -10.82 0.80
C VAL A 49 5.68 -10.51 1.98
N SER A 50 5.32 -10.97 3.17
CA SER A 50 6.12 -10.73 4.38
C SER A 50 7.11 -11.88 4.61
N LEU A 51 8.39 -11.54 4.76
CA LEU A 51 9.47 -12.53 4.82
C LEU A 51 9.92 -12.87 6.24
N ALA A 52 9.39 -12.20 7.27
CA ALA A 52 9.77 -12.43 8.65
C ALA A 52 8.58 -12.28 9.61
N PRO A 53 8.53 -13.06 10.71
CA PRO A 53 7.43 -12.99 11.68
C PRO A 53 7.20 -11.57 12.21
N HIS A 54 8.24 -10.92 12.72
CA HIS A 54 8.15 -9.56 13.27
C HIS A 54 7.68 -8.52 12.23
N VAL A 55 8.07 -8.66 10.95
CA VAL A 55 7.59 -7.76 9.89
C VAL A 55 6.11 -7.98 9.61
N THR A 56 5.65 -9.23 9.64
CA THR A 56 4.23 -9.55 9.49
C THR A 56 3.41 -8.84 10.57
N GLU A 57 3.83 -8.93 11.83
CA GLU A 57 3.14 -8.27 12.94
C GLU A 57 3.08 -6.75 12.77
N LEU A 58 4.21 -6.12 12.39
CA LEU A 58 4.27 -4.68 12.13
C LEU A 58 3.35 -4.25 10.99
N LEU A 59 3.26 -5.04 9.91
CA LEU A 59 2.34 -4.75 8.80
C LEU A 59 0.88 -4.77 9.26
N PHE A 60 0.49 -5.76 10.05
CA PHE A 60 -0.87 -5.82 10.59
C PHE A 60 -1.14 -4.68 11.58
N ALA A 61 -0.20 -4.37 12.46
CA ALA A 61 -0.29 -3.26 13.41
C ALA A 61 -0.41 -1.90 12.69
N ALA A 62 0.27 -1.74 11.55
CA ALA A 62 0.19 -0.55 10.70
C ALA A 62 -1.09 -0.49 9.85
N GLY A 63 -2.01 -1.46 9.97
CA GLY A 63 -3.24 -1.52 9.19
C GLY A 63 -3.07 -2.02 7.75
N ALA A 64 -1.88 -2.53 7.41
CA ALA A 64 -1.58 -3.06 6.08
C ALA A 64 -1.95 -4.54 5.89
N GLY A 65 -2.47 -5.20 6.94
CA GLY A 65 -2.91 -6.60 6.92
C GLY A 65 -3.74 -7.00 5.68
N PRO A 66 -4.74 -6.21 5.23
CA PRO A 66 -5.52 -6.51 4.03
C PRO A 66 -4.73 -6.58 2.71
N TYR A 67 -3.50 -6.06 2.68
CA TYR A 67 -2.62 -6.10 1.50
C TYR A 67 -1.57 -7.21 1.57
N VAL A 68 -1.50 -7.97 2.68
CA VAL A 68 -0.57 -9.08 2.83
C VAL A 68 -1.16 -10.31 2.14
N VAL A 69 -0.47 -10.79 1.09
CA VAL A 69 -0.95 -11.90 0.24
C VAL A 69 -0.27 -13.23 0.54
N ALA A 70 0.90 -13.20 1.19
CA ALA A 70 1.62 -14.37 1.65
C ALA A 70 2.65 -14.00 2.73
N VAL A 71 3.12 -15.00 3.46
CA VAL A 71 3.96 -14.84 4.63
C VAL A 71 4.97 -16.00 4.76
N SER A 72 6.05 -15.78 5.50
CA SER A 72 7.00 -16.85 5.82
C SER A 72 6.39 -17.91 6.76
N GLU A 73 7.01 -19.09 6.81
CA GLU A 73 6.55 -20.27 7.57
C GLU A 73 6.16 -19.96 9.02
N HIS A 74 6.98 -19.16 9.71
CA HIS A 74 6.82 -18.88 11.14
C HIS A 74 6.03 -17.59 11.42
N SER A 75 5.45 -16.95 10.41
CA SER A 75 4.64 -15.74 10.56
C SER A 75 3.21 -16.09 10.94
N ASP A 76 2.97 -16.50 12.18
CA ASP A 76 1.68 -17.05 12.64
C ASP A 76 0.86 -16.08 13.52
N TYR A 77 1.31 -14.83 13.67
CA TYR A 77 0.60 -13.75 14.37
C TYR A 77 0.49 -12.49 13.48
N PRO A 78 -0.61 -11.73 13.55
CA PRO A 78 -1.85 -11.99 14.31
C PRO A 78 -2.65 -13.18 13.74
N PRO A 79 -3.74 -13.65 14.38
CA PRO A 79 -4.51 -14.80 13.91
C PRO A 79 -4.91 -14.76 12.41
N PRO A 80 -5.25 -13.61 11.80
CA PRO A 80 -5.50 -13.52 10.36
C PRO A 80 -4.29 -13.86 9.48
N ALA A 81 -3.05 -13.71 9.99
CA ALA A 81 -1.86 -14.10 9.24
C ALA A 81 -1.80 -15.61 9.02
N ARG A 82 -2.42 -16.43 9.88
CA ARG A 82 -2.39 -17.91 9.80
C ARG A 82 -3.06 -18.45 8.54
N SER A 83 -4.08 -17.77 8.03
CA SER A 83 -4.77 -18.17 6.80
C SER A 83 -4.00 -17.83 5.51
N LEU A 84 -2.91 -17.07 5.60
CA LEU A 84 -2.15 -16.66 4.42
C LEU A 84 -1.24 -17.80 3.91
N PRO A 85 -1.03 -17.88 2.57
CA PRO A 85 -0.08 -18.80 1.95
C PRO A 85 1.32 -18.71 2.56
N ARG A 86 1.95 -19.88 2.76
CA ARG A 86 3.36 -20.01 3.16
C ARG A 86 4.25 -20.08 1.94
N ILE A 87 5.31 -19.27 1.94
CA ILE A 87 6.27 -19.15 0.83
C ILE A 87 7.70 -19.59 1.22
N GLY A 88 7.81 -20.39 2.28
CA GLY A 88 9.10 -20.87 2.80
C GLY A 88 9.59 -20.10 4.03
N GLY A 89 10.84 -20.36 4.41
CA GLY A 89 11.40 -19.95 5.70
C GLY A 89 12.93 -19.95 5.71
N GLY A 90 13.53 -20.29 6.85
CA GLY A 90 15.00 -20.22 7.03
C GLY A 90 15.81 -21.13 6.10
N ALA A 91 15.20 -22.18 5.55
CA ALA A 91 15.83 -23.08 4.58
C ALA A 91 15.77 -22.57 3.13
N GLY A 92 15.03 -21.49 2.86
CA GLY A 92 14.82 -20.96 1.53
C GLY A 92 13.38 -20.51 1.28
N LEU A 93 13.19 -19.71 0.23
CA LEU A 93 11.89 -19.24 -0.22
C LEU A 93 11.47 -19.95 -1.50
N ASP A 94 10.18 -20.28 -1.59
CA ASP A 94 9.56 -20.84 -2.80
C ASP A 94 9.28 -19.71 -3.80
N LEU A 95 10.25 -19.48 -4.69
CA LEU A 95 10.19 -18.40 -5.67
C LEU A 95 9.07 -18.61 -6.70
N GLU A 96 8.83 -19.85 -7.13
CA GLU A 96 7.77 -20.16 -8.09
C GLU A 96 6.40 -19.81 -7.52
N ARG A 97 6.18 -20.18 -6.26
CA ARG A 97 4.95 -19.82 -5.54
C ARG A 97 4.82 -18.31 -5.36
N ILE A 98 5.91 -17.60 -5.06
CA ILE A 98 5.87 -16.12 -4.95
C ILE A 98 5.45 -15.49 -6.27
N LEU A 99 5.98 -15.97 -7.40
CA LEU A 99 5.64 -15.46 -8.73
C LEU A 99 4.20 -15.77 -9.15
N ALA A 100 3.63 -16.87 -8.65
CA ALA A 100 2.28 -17.31 -8.97
C ALA A 100 1.17 -16.56 -8.22
N LEU A 101 1.51 -15.82 -7.16
CA LEU A 101 0.55 -15.01 -6.39
C LEU A 101 0.11 -13.77 -7.17
#